data_AF-A0A7C3SBV8-F1
#
_entry.id   AF-A0A7C3SBV8-F1
#
_cell.length_a   1.000
_cell.length_b   1.000
_cell.length_c   1.000
_cell.angle_alpha   90.00
_cell.angle_beta   90.00
_cell.angle_gamma   90.00
#
_symmetry.space_group_name_H-M   'P 1'
#
loop_
_entity.id
_entity.type
_entity.pdbx_description
1 polymer ?
#
loop_
_entity_poly.entity_id
_entity_poly.type
_entity_poly.pdbx_seq_one_letter_code
_entity_poly.pdbx_strand_id
1 'polypeptide(L)' 'MTERMATLIAALGLVIVFATAHPVLDPDMWWHLAVGDAILQHRSVYFVDPLSFTNPKVWVNSQWLTEAFFAAFYRR' A
#
# COMPACT_ATOMS: atom_id res chain seq x y z
N MET A 1 -29.89 -1.70 -21.21
CA MET A 1 -28.44 -1.78 -20.97
C MET A 1 -27.81 -2.23 -22.27
N THR A 2 -26.93 -1.42 -22.88
CA THR A 2 -26.32 -1.75 -24.19
C THR A 2 -25.24 -2.82 -24.01
N GLU A 3 -24.94 -3.61 -25.05
CA GLU A 3 -23.88 -4.64 -25.00
C GLU A 3 -22.54 -4.07 -24.51
N ARG A 4 -22.22 -2.84 -24.91
CA ARG A 4 -21.02 -2.10 -24.44
C ARG A 4 -21.01 -1.89 -22.93
N MET A 5 -22.14 -1.54 -22.31
CA MET A 5 -22.23 -1.39 -20.86
C MET A 5 -22.03 -2.73 -20.15
N ALA A 6 -22.61 -3.81 -20.69
CA ALA A 6 -22.43 -5.15 -20.13
C ALA A 6 -20.95 -5.58 -20.19
N THR A 7 -20.25 -5.31 -21.30
CA THR A 7 -18.81 -5.58 -21.41
C THR A 7 -17.98 -4.77 -20.42
N LEU A 8 -18.28 -3.48 -20.25
CA LEU A 8 -17.55 -2.62 -19.29
C LEU A 8 -17.75 -3.08 -17.85
N ILE A 9 -18.99 -3.44 -17.48
CA ILE A 9 -19.30 -3.96 -16.15
C ILE A 9 -18.58 -5.29 -15.90
N ALA A 10 -18.61 -6.21 -16.88
CA ALA A 10 -17.91 -7.49 -16.77
C ALA A 10 -16.39 -7.31 -16.65
N ALA A 11 -15.80 -6.41 -17.44
CA ALA A 11 -14.38 -6.10 -17.37
C ALA A 11 -13.99 -5.50 -16.01
N LEU A 12 -14.77 -4.54 -15.50
CA LEU A 12 -14.54 -3.94 -14.18
C LEU A 12 -14.67 -4.99 -13.07
N GLY A 13 -15.69 -5.84 -13.13
CA GLY A 13 -15.88 -6.94 -12.18
C GLY A 13 -14.69 -7.90 -12.17
N LEU A 14 -14.17 -8.25 -13.36
CA LEU A 14 -13.00 -9.11 -13.49
C LEU A 14 -11.75 -8.47 -12.88
N VAL A 15 -11.51 -7.18 -13.13
CA VAL A 15 -10.40 -6.42 -12.52
C VAL A 15 -10.48 -6.45 -11.00
N ILE A 16 -11.67 -6.23 -10.43
CA ILE A 16 -11.88 -6.28 -8.98
C ILE A 16 -11.60 -7.68 -8.43
N VAL A 17 -12.10 -8.74 -9.07
CA VAL A 17 -11.86 -10.13 -8.65
C VAL A 17 -10.36 -10.44 -8.66
N PHE A 18 -9.63 -10.12 -9.73
CA PHE A 18 -8.19 -10.38 -9.78
C PHE A 18 -7.39 -9.53 -8.78
N ALA A 19 -7.78 -8.27 -8.57
CA ALA A 19 -7.12 -7.40 -7.60
C ALA A 19 -7.34 -7.84 -6.14
N THR A 20 -8.45 -8.51 -5.86
CA THR A 20 -8.84 -8.93 -4.49
C THR A 20 -8.54 -10.40 -4.18
N ALA A 21 -8.37 -11.25 -5.20
CA ALA A 21 -8.13 -12.69 -5.03
C ALA A 21 -6.74 -13.01 -4.44
N HIS A 22 -5.79 -12.08 -4.52
CA HIS A 22 -4.48 -12.21 -3.89
C HIS A 22 -4.39 -11.24 -2.69
N PRO A 23 -4.55 -11.72 -1.45
CA PRO A 23 -4.58 -10.85 -0.27
C PRO A 23 -3.25 -10.10 -0.04
N VAL A 24 -2.16 -10.56 -0.66
CA VAL A 24 -0.83 -9.94 -0.60
C VAL A 24 -0.19 -10.06 -1.98
N LEU A 25 -0.51 -9.14 -2.89
CA LEU A 25 0.12 -9.06 -4.22
C LEU A 25 1.59 -8.64 -4.10
N ASP A 26 1.92 -7.88 -3.05
CA ASP A 26 3.26 -7.40 -2.76
C ASP A 26 3.84 -8.17 -1.55
N PRO A 27 4.89 -8.99 -1.72
CA PRO A 27 5.51 -9.69 -0.60
C PRO A 27 6.02 -8.75 0.49
N ASP A 28 6.26 -7.47 0.18
CA ASP A 28 6.73 -6.44 1.11
C ASP A 28 5.59 -5.65 1.78
N MET A 29 4.34 -6.12 1.70
CA MET A 29 3.17 -5.47 2.36
C MET A 29 3.41 -5.16 3.85
N TRP A 30 4.12 -6.02 4.58
CA TRP A 30 4.45 -5.77 5.98
C TRP A 30 5.43 -4.61 6.18
N TRP A 31 6.36 -4.44 5.24
CA TRP A 31 7.27 -3.29 5.23
C TRP A 31 6.49 -2.00 4.94
N HIS A 32 5.56 -2.03 3.98
CA HIS A 32 4.69 -0.89 3.68
C HIS A 32 3.90 -0.43 4.91
N LEU A 33 3.28 -1.37 5.63
CA LEU A 33 2.56 -1.09 6.87
C LEU A 33 3.49 -0.56 7.98
N ALA A 34 4.69 -1.13 8.15
CA ALA A 34 5.65 -0.69 9.17
C ALA A 34 6.18 0.74 8.90
N VAL A 35 6.53 1.05 7.65
CA VAL A 35 6.97 2.40 7.25
C VAL A 35 5.83 3.40 7.38
N GLY A 36 4.62 3.04 6.94
CA GLY A 36 3.43 3.87 7.09
C GLY A 36 3.12 4.17 8.55
N ASP A 37 3.20 3.16 9.41
CA ASP A 37 3.03 3.30 10.85
C ASP A 37 4.05 4.24 11.47
N ALA A 38 5.31 4.14 11.06
CA ALA A 38 6.37 5.04 11.49
C ALA A 38 6.10 6.48 11.03
N ILE A 39 5.65 6.71 9.80
CA ILE A 39 5.27 8.05 9.30
C ILE A 39 4.17 8.65 10.18
N LEU A 40 3.11 7.89 10.44
CA LEU A 40 1.96 8.36 11.23
C LEU A 40 2.33 8.66 12.69
N GLN A 41 3.21 7.85 13.29
CA GLN A 41 3.69 8.03 14.65
C GLN A 41 4.63 9.22 14.79
N HIS A 42 5.63 9.34 13.92
CA HIS A 42 6.64 10.41 13.98
C HIS A 42 6.13 11.74 13.42
N ARG A 43 5.03 11.72 12.64
CA ARG A 43 4.55 12.86 11.84
C ARG A 43 5.66 13.45 10.97
N SER A 44 6.51 12.57 10.45
CA SER A 44 7.71 12.90 9.68
C SER A 44 7.93 11.82 8.63
N VAL A 45 8.54 12.19 7.51
CA VAL A 45 9.02 11.27 6.47
C VAL A 45 10.55 11.10 6.52
N TYR A 46 11.20 11.73 7.50
CA TYR A 46 12.65 11.74 7.68
C TYR A 46 13.02 10.95 8.94
N PHE A 47 13.14 9.63 8.79
CA PHE A 47 13.50 8.71 9.87
C PHE A 47 14.24 7.48 9.30
N VAL A 48 14.80 6.66 10.19
CA VAL A 48 15.48 5.40 9.80
C VAL A 48 14.43 4.34 9.50
N ASP A 49 14.59 3.60 8.41
CA ASP A 49 13.71 2.47 8.08
C ASP A 49 13.59 1.48 9.26
N PRO A 50 12.37 1.21 9.76
CA PRO A 50 12.16 0.35 10.93
C PRO A 50 12.58 -1.10 10.72
N LEU A 51 12.73 -1.57 9.47
CA LEU A 51 13.11 -2.94 9.14
C LEU A 51 14.52 -3.05 8.51
N SER A 52 15.28 -1.95 8.40
CA SER A 52 16.65 -1.96 7.86
C SER A 52 17.71 -2.10 8.96
N PHE A 53 18.01 -3.35 9.34
CA PHE A 53 18.93 -3.66 10.45
C PHE A 53 20.41 -3.64 10.08
N THR A 54 20.76 -3.85 8.81
CA THR A 54 22.17 -3.98 8.38
C THR A 54 22.78 -2.66 7.88
N ASN A 55 21.94 -1.68 7.55
CA ASN A 55 22.38 -0.36 7.08
C ASN A 55 21.35 0.72 7.49
N PRO A 56 21.23 1.02 8.79
CA PRO A 56 20.29 2.02 9.29
C PRO A 56 20.72 3.41 8.83
N LYS A 57 19.98 3.98 7.88
CA LYS A 57 20.19 5.34 7.37
C LYS A 57 18.88 6.09 7.35
N VAL A 58 18.96 7.38 7.67
CA VAL A 58 17.82 8.28 7.46
C VAL A 58 17.65 8.48 5.96
N TRP A 59 16.42 8.29 5.51
CA TRP A 59 16.04 8.43 4.12
C TRP A 59 14.60 8.93 4.03
N VAL A 60 14.19 9.35 2.85
CA VAL A 60 12.79 9.71 2.57
C VAL A 60 12.27 8.71 1.56
N ASN A 61 11.29 7.90 1.96
CA ASN A 61 10.62 6.98 1.04
C ASN A 61 9.90 7.79 -0.04
N SER A 62 10.20 7.55 -1.31
CA SER A 62 9.50 8.20 -2.43
C SER A 62 8.01 7.88 -2.46
N GLN A 63 7.60 6.76 -1.85
CA GLN A 63 6.22 6.29 -1.77
C GLN A 63 5.53 6.64 -0.44
N TRP A 64 6.10 7.54 0.37
CA TRP A 64 5.65 7.84 1.74
C TRP A 64 4.14 8.10 1.88
N LEU A 65 3.50 8.75 0.89
CA LEU A 65 2.06 9.05 0.95
C LEU A 65 1.22 7.78 0.83
N THR A 66 1.63 6.84 -0.02
CA THR A 66 1.00 5.53 -0.17
C THR A 66 1.16 4.73 1.11
N GLU A 67 2.35 4.73 1.73
CA GLU A 67 2.57 4.03 3.00
C GLU A 67 1.68 4.57 4.11
N ALA A 68 1.61 5.89 4.24
CA ALA A 68 0.75 6.54 5.22
C ALA A 68 -0.73 6.19 5.00
N PHE A 69 -1.16 6.10 3.73
CA PHE A 69 -2.52 5.70 3.37
C PHE A 69 -2.78 4.23 3.76
N PHE A 70 -1.90 3.29 3.38
CA PHE A 70 -2.04 1.88 3.74
C PHE A 70 -2.12 1.67 5.25
N ALA A 71 -1.21 2.27 6.01
CA ALA A 71 -1.22 2.20 7.47
C ALA A 71 -2.50 2.81 8.09
N ALA A 72 -2.96 3.96 7.57
CA ALA A 72 -4.17 4.61 8.08
C ALA A 72 -5.45 3.79 7.85
N PHE A 73 -5.52 3.05 6.74
CA PHE A 73 -6.64 2.16 6.45
C PHE A 73 -6.53 0.82 7.19
N TYR A 74 -5.33 0.27 7.33
CA TYR A 74 -5.10 -0.98 8.05
C TYR A 74 -5.39 -0.87 9.56
N ARG A 75 -5.12 0.29 10.16
CA ARG A 75 -5.39 0.56 11.60
C ARG A 75 -6.88 0.70 11.95
N ARG A 76 -7.78 0.80 10.97
CA ARG A 76 -9.23 0.92 11.19
C ARG A 76 -9.89 -0.44 11.22
#